data_AF-A0A6P0WKU5-F1
#
_entry.id   AF-A0A6P0WKU5-F1
#
_cell.length_a   1.000
_cell.length_b   1.000
_cell.length_c   1.000
_cell.angle_alpha   90.00
_cell.angle_beta   90.00
_cell.angle_gamma   90.00
#
_symmetry.space_group_name_H-M   'P 1'
#
loop_
_entity.id
_entity.type
_entity.pdbx_description
1 polymer ?
#
loop_
_entity_poly.entity_id
_entity_poly.type
_entity_poly.pdbx_seq_one_letter_code
_entity_poly.pdbx_strand_id
1 'polypeptide(L)'
;MGAQIDEPRIFYERAVGKRVSDSHWTAVKKRLTDQGLMVNEDNVLFYAKLKKLIPRATGIQKALEAYNKAEKLLVSPNKISGLEVLGILASQGINPHKGTISRWFSPVGGFRKTRFYLPEKLIPVLTKAFIYKASNTIKLGA
;
A
#
# COMPACT_ATOMS: atom_id res chain seq x y z
N MET A 1 -34.48 -16.09 -8.91
CA MET A 1 -33.03 -16.37 -8.83
C MET A 1 -32.44 -15.39 -7.83
N GLY A 2 -32.17 -15.85 -6.60
CA GLY A 2 -31.54 -15.01 -5.58
C GLY A 2 -30.11 -14.72 -6.01
N ALA A 3 -29.74 -13.44 -6.07
CA ALA A 3 -28.37 -13.04 -6.32
C ALA A 3 -27.49 -13.64 -5.21
N GLN A 4 -26.69 -14.65 -5.57
CA GLN A 4 -25.66 -15.18 -4.70
C GLN A 4 -24.71 -14.01 -4.43
N ILE A 5 -24.82 -13.43 -3.22
CA ILE A 5 -23.95 -12.33 -2.85
C ILE A 5 -22.56 -12.95 -2.75
N ASP A 6 -21.68 -12.64 -3.72
CA ASP A 6 -20.26 -12.96 -3.64
C ASP A 6 -19.78 -12.48 -2.27
N GLU A 7 -19.53 -13.40 -1.33
CA GLU A 7 -19.09 -13.10 0.04
C GLU A 7 -17.91 -12.10 0.05
N PRO A 8 -16.91 -12.21 -0.86
CA PRO A 8 -15.84 -11.22 -1.00
C PRO A 8 -16.32 -9.79 -1.34
N ARG A 9 -17.43 -9.65 -2.08
CA ARG A 9 -17.99 -8.32 -2.43
C ARG A 9 -18.42 -7.56 -1.19
N ILE A 10 -19.05 -8.25 -0.23
CA ILE A 10 -19.53 -7.63 1.02
C ILE A 10 -18.35 -7.03 1.77
N PHE A 11 -17.26 -7.79 1.91
CA PHE A 11 -16.04 -7.33 2.57
C PHE A 11 -15.41 -6.13 1.86
N TYR A 12 -15.36 -6.17 0.53
CA TYR A 12 -14.88 -5.05 -0.26
C TYR A 12 -15.72 -3.78 -0.06
N GLU A 13 -17.04 -3.88 -0.17
CA GLU A 13 -17.97 -2.75 -0.01
C GLU A 13 -17.89 -2.15 1.40
N ARG A 14 -17.80 -3.01 2.43
CA ARG A 14 -17.55 -2.58 3.82
C ARG A 14 -16.23 -1.83 3.95
N ALA A 15 -15.15 -2.36 3.38
CA ALA A 15 -13.84 -1.73 3.44
C ALA A 15 -13.79 -0.40 2.70
N VAL A 16 -14.48 -0.26 1.57
CA VAL A 16 -14.56 1.00 0.82
C VAL A 16 -15.56 1.97 1.46
N GLY A 17 -16.52 1.47 2.25
CA GLY A 17 -17.52 2.27 2.97
C GLY A 17 -18.73 2.65 2.11
N LYS A 18 -18.94 1.95 0.98
CA LYS A 18 -20.09 2.16 0.09
C LYS A 18 -20.38 0.93 -0.75
N ARG A 19 -21.64 0.80 -1.19
CA ARG A 19 -22.04 -0.18 -2.21
C ARG A 19 -21.32 0.14 -3.53
N VAL A 20 -21.01 -0.89 -4.30
CA VAL A 20 -20.42 -0.73 -5.63
C VAL A 20 -21.32 -1.34 -6.70
N SER A 21 -21.28 -0.81 -7.92
CA SER A 21 -22.02 -1.38 -9.05
C SER A 21 -21.44 -2.73 -9.47
N ASP A 22 -22.22 -3.51 -10.21
CA ASP A 22 -21.75 -4.79 -10.75
C ASP A 22 -20.59 -4.63 -11.74
N SER A 23 -20.60 -3.53 -12.51
CA SER A 23 -19.50 -3.16 -13.40
C SER A 23 -18.22 -2.85 -12.63
N HIS A 24 -18.32 -2.12 -11.50
CA HIS A 24 -17.20 -1.88 -10.61
C HIS A 24 -16.69 -3.20 -10.02
N TRP A 25 -17.59 -4.05 -9.51
CA TRP A 25 -17.21 -5.34 -8.93
C TRP A 25 -16.50 -6.23 -9.95
N THR A 26 -17.00 -6.29 -11.18
CA THR A 26 -16.38 -7.02 -12.29
C THR A 26 -14.97 -6.50 -12.58
N ALA A 27 -14.78 -5.17 -12.59
CA ALA A 27 -13.46 -4.56 -12.78
C ALA A 27 -12.49 -4.86 -11.62
N VAL A 28 -12.99 -4.93 -10.37
CA VAL A 28 -12.18 -5.34 -9.20
C VAL A 28 -11.72 -6.79 -9.34
N LYS A 29 -12.65 -7.71 -9.64
CA LYS A 29 -12.34 -9.13 -9.85
C LYS A 29 -11.30 -9.28 -10.95
N LYS A 30 -11.52 -8.66 -12.12
CA LYS A 30 -10.60 -8.69 -13.24
C LYS A 30 -9.20 -8.19 -12.85
N ARG A 31 -9.10 -7.07 -12.14
CA ARG A 31 -7.79 -6.54 -11.71
C ARG A 31 -7.05 -7.44 -10.73
N LEU A 32 -7.76 -8.15 -9.85
CA LEU A 32 -7.14 -9.13 -8.96
C LEU A 32 -6.63 -10.33 -9.76
N THR A 33 -7.46 -10.87 -10.65
CA THR A 33 -7.09 -12.04 -11.46
C THR A 33 -5.99 -11.74 -12.47
N ASP A 34 -6.01 -10.56 -13.11
CA ASP A 34 -4.95 -10.08 -14.03
C ASP A 34 -3.58 -9.94 -13.32
N GLN A 35 -3.57 -9.99 -11.99
CA GLN A 35 -2.38 -9.91 -11.14
C GLN A 35 -2.11 -11.23 -10.41
N GLY A 36 -2.76 -12.32 -10.83
CA GLY A 36 -2.60 -13.66 -10.28
C GLY A 36 -3.19 -13.86 -8.88
N LEU A 37 -4.04 -12.95 -8.40
CA LEU A 37 -4.67 -13.04 -7.08
C LEU A 37 -6.06 -13.68 -7.16
N MET A 38 -6.35 -14.56 -6.21
CA MET A 38 -7.70 -15.11 -6.03
C MET A 38 -8.65 -14.05 -5.47
N VAL A 39 -9.92 -14.10 -5.87
CA VAL A 39 -10.97 -13.22 -5.33
C VAL A 39 -11.50 -13.84 -4.03
N ASN A 40 -10.83 -13.58 -2.91
CA ASN A 40 -11.24 -13.98 -1.57
C ASN A 40 -11.31 -12.75 -0.63
N GLU A 41 -11.80 -12.94 0.60
CA GLU A 41 -11.94 -11.87 1.61
C GLU A 41 -10.63 -11.10 1.84
N ASP A 42 -9.53 -11.81 2.07
CA ASP A 42 -8.24 -11.17 2.37
C ASP A 42 -7.77 -10.27 1.23
N ASN A 43 -7.81 -10.77 -0.01
CA ASN A 43 -7.32 -10.05 -1.18
C ASN A 43 -8.20 -8.85 -1.53
N VAL A 44 -9.52 -8.93 -1.30
CA VAL A 44 -10.41 -7.80 -1.60
C VAL A 44 -10.36 -6.73 -0.51
N LEU A 45 -10.26 -7.10 0.77
CA LEU A 45 -9.99 -6.16 1.87
C LEU A 45 -8.65 -5.47 1.65
N PHE A 46 -7.64 -6.23 1.25
CA PHE A 46 -6.33 -5.70 0.92
C PHE A 46 -6.38 -4.74 -0.27
N TYR A 47 -7.05 -5.13 -1.36
CA TYR A 47 -7.21 -4.26 -2.53
C TYR A 47 -7.93 -2.96 -2.19
N ALA A 48 -8.95 -3.01 -1.33
CA ALA A 48 -9.64 -1.81 -0.82
C ALA A 48 -8.69 -0.90 -0.02
N LYS A 49 -7.91 -1.48 0.93
CA LYS A 49 -6.88 -0.74 1.68
C LYS A 49 -5.85 -0.11 0.73
N LEU A 50 -5.34 -0.88 -0.23
CA LEU A 50 -4.38 -0.42 -1.20
C LEU A 50 -4.92 0.74 -2.04
N LYS A 51 -6.17 0.66 -2.51
CA LYS A 51 -6.80 1.74 -3.28
C LYS A 51 -7.02 3.01 -2.46
N LYS A 52 -7.25 2.90 -1.15
CA LYS A 52 -7.27 4.08 -0.25
C LYS A 52 -5.89 4.69 -0.11
N LEU A 53 -4.86 3.87 0.04
CA LEU A 53 -3.48 4.33 0.22
C LEU A 53 -2.89 4.91 -1.08
N ILE A 54 -3.21 4.30 -2.22
CA ILE A 54 -2.64 4.60 -3.55
C ILE A 54 -3.72 4.45 -4.63
N PRO A 55 -4.58 5.46 -4.82
CA PRO A 55 -5.72 5.37 -5.74
C PRO A 55 -5.37 5.07 -7.20
N ARG A 56 -4.14 5.39 -7.63
CA ARG A 56 -3.66 5.24 -9.02
C ARG A 56 -2.65 4.11 -9.22
N ALA A 57 -2.50 3.18 -8.28
CA ALA A 57 -1.59 2.04 -8.46
C ALA A 57 -2.06 1.15 -9.63
N THR A 58 -1.20 0.98 -10.64
CA THR A 58 -1.44 0.14 -11.82
C THR A 58 -0.90 -1.29 -11.66
N GLY A 59 0.03 -1.53 -10.73
CA GLY A 59 0.57 -2.86 -10.40
C GLY A 59 0.22 -3.27 -8.98
N ILE A 60 -0.91 -3.96 -8.79
CA ILE A 60 -1.41 -4.40 -7.48
C ILE A 60 -0.43 -5.37 -6.84
N GLN A 61 0.18 -6.26 -7.63
CA GLN A 61 1.12 -7.25 -7.15
C GLN A 61 2.40 -6.60 -6.62
N LYS A 62 2.98 -5.65 -7.35
CA LYS A 62 4.15 -4.88 -6.87
C LYS A 62 3.81 -4.02 -5.65
N ALA A 63 2.59 -3.51 -5.58
CA ALA A 63 2.13 -2.76 -4.41
C ALA A 63 1.87 -3.67 -3.20
N LEU A 64 1.42 -4.91 -3.42
CA LEU A 64 1.29 -5.96 -2.42
C LEU A 64 2.65 -6.39 -1.89
N GLU A 65 3.62 -6.65 -2.76
CA GLU A 65 5.01 -6.93 -2.38
C GLU A 65 5.59 -5.79 -1.55
N ALA A 66 5.38 -4.55 -1.99
CA ALA A 66 5.80 -3.36 -1.26
C ALA A 66 5.14 -3.22 0.12
N TYR A 67 3.85 -3.55 0.23
CA TYR A 67 3.14 -3.52 1.50
C TYR A 67 3.64 -4.62 2.46
N ASN A 68 3.67 -5.87 2.00
CA ASN A 68 4.13 -7.01 2.81
C ASN A 68 5.58 -6.82 3.25
N LYS A 69 6.41 -6.24 2.39
CA LYS A 69 7.80 -5.87 2.73
C LYS A 69 7.84 -4.77 3.80
N ALA A 70 7.01 -3.75 3.69
CA ALA A 70 6.91 -2.70 4.70
C ALA A 70 6.47 -3.26 6.06
N GLU A 71 5.44 -4.11 6.06
CA GLU A 71 4.93 -4.76 7.28
C GLU A 71 6.01 -5.62 7.95
N LYS A 72 6.71 -6.47 7.18
CA LYS A 72 7.83 -7.30 7.68
C LYS A 72 8.98 -6.49 8.28
N LEU A 73 9.31 -5.34 7.69
CA LEU A 73 10.37 -4.46 8.19
C LEU A 73 9.96 -3.66 9.43
N LEU A 74 8.66 -3.60 9.71
CA LEU A 74 8.07 -2.86 10.82
C LEU A 74 7.54 -3.78 11.91
N VAL A 75 7.93 -5.06 11.93
CA VAL A 75 7.63 -6.03 13.00
C VAL A 75 8.50 -5.71 14.23
N SER A 76 8.23 -4.58 14.86
CA SER A 76 8.73 -4.24 16.18
C SER A 76 7.61 -3.54 16.94
N PRO A 77 7.31 -3.95 18.19
CA PRO A 77 6.28 -3.29 18.98
C PRO A 77 6.67 -1.86 19.40
N ASN A 78 7.94 -1.48 19.21
CA ASN A 78 8.46 -0.19 19.65
C ASN A 78 8.25 0.91 18.61
N LYS A 79 8.12 2.15 19.10
CA LYS A 79 8.07 3.33 18.23
C LYS A 79 9.39 3.49 17.49
N ILE A 80 9.31 3.91 16.23
CA ILE A 80 10.48 4.06 15.34
C ILE A 80 10.71 5.55 15.09
N SER A 81 11.93 6.02 15.28
CA SER A 81 12.32 7.39 15.01
C SER A 81 12.39 7.69 13.50
N GLY A 82 12.21 8.94 13.12
CA GLY A 82 12.39 9.35 11.72
C GLY A 82 13.78 9.05 11.17
N LEU A 83 14.82 9.08 12.02
CA LEU A 83 16.18 8.71 11.64
C LEU A 83 16.28 7.21 11.31
N GLU A 84 15.69 6.34 12.13
CA GLU A 84 15.64 4.89 11.86
C GLU A 84 14.87 4.60 10.57
N VAL A 85 13.78 5.33 10.29
CA VAL A 85 13.08 5.18 9.01
C VAL A 85 13.98 5.54 7.82
N LEU A 86 14.81 6.58 7.93
CA LEU A 86 15.81 6.87 6.89
C LEU A 86 16.85 5.75 6.75
N GLY A 87 17.27 5.15 7.86
CA GLY A 87 18.15 3.98 7.85
C GLY A 87 17.53 2.77 7.13
N ILE A 88 16.25 2.50 7.39
CA ILE A 88 15.48 1.46 6.67
C ILE A 88 15.41 1.79 5.17
N LEU A 89 15.10 3.03 4.80
CA LEU A 89 15.04 3.42 3.39
C LEU A 89 16.40 3.28 2.70
N ALA A 90 17.47 3.73 3.36
CA ALA A 90 18.84 3.64 2.86
C ALA A 90 19.30 2.19 2.68
N SER A 91 19.04 1.30 3.65
CA SER A 91 19.38 -0.13 3.53
C SER A 91 18.64 -0.82 2.38
N GLN A 92 17.50 -0.27 1.98
CA GLN A 92 16.73 -0.71 0.82
C GLN A 92 17.12 0.01 -0.47
N GLY A 93 18.19 0.83 -0.47
CA GLY A 93 18.67 1.58 -1.63
C GLY A 93 17.73 2.69 -2.08
N ILE A 94 16.96 3.28 -1.15
CA ILE A 94 16.00 4.36 -1.41
C ILE A 94 16.55 5.66 -0.84
N ASN A 95 17.02 6.57 -1.70
CA ASN A 95 17.49 7.89 -1.31
C ASN A 95 16.64 9.01 -1.93
N PRO A 96 15.47 9.31 -1.34
CA PRO A 96 14.53 10.29 -1.89
C PRO A 96 14.96 11.72 -1.57
N HIS A 97 14.67 12.66 -2.48
CA HIS A 97 14.78 14.09 -2.18
C HIS A 97 13.88 14.49 -0.99
N LYS A 98 14.27 15.55 -0.27
CA LYS A 98 13.54 16.07 0.90
C LYS A 98 12.05 16.28 0.64
N GLY A 99 11.68 16.83 -0.51
CA GLY A 99 10.27 17.05 -0.89
C GLY A 99 9.47 15.75 -1.03
N THR A 100 10.11 14.67 -1.49
CA THR A 100 9.49 13.35 -1.62
C THR A 100 9.21 12.73 -0.25
N ILE A 101 10.18 12.80 0.68
CA ILE A 101 9.98 12.39 2.09
C ILE A 101 8.82 13.17 2.72
N SER A 102 8.80 14.50 2.58
CA SER A 102 7.74 15.33 3.17
C SER A 102 6.36 14.93 2.68
N ARG A 103 6.21 14.61 1.38
CA ARG A 103 4.94 14.12 0.82
C ARG A 103 4.53 12.77 1.38
N TRP A 104 5.48 11.84 1.56
CA TRP A 104 5.15 10.52 2.13
C TRP A 104 4.70 10.62 3.58
N PHE A 105 5.34 11.48 4.38
CA PHE A 105 5.05 11.65 5.81
C PHE A 105 3.91 12.64 6.10
N SER A 106 3.38 13.37 5.10
CA SER A 106 2.28 14.32 5.30
C SER A 106 1.07 13.72 6.06
N PRO A 107 0.58 12.49 5.73
CA PRO A 107 -0.54 11.87 6.45
C PRO A 107 -0.26 11.49 7.91
N VAL A 108 1.01 11.45 8.33
CA VAL A 108 1.43 11.12 9.71
C VAL A 108 1.92 12.35 10.48
N GLY A 109 1.59 13.55 9.99
CA GLY A 109 1.94 14.82 10.62
C GLY A 109 3.34 15.33 10.27
N GLY A 110 3.88 14.93 9.11
CA GLY A 110 5.13 15.43 8.57
C GLY A 110 6.39 14.71 9.08
N PHE A 111 7.46 14.80 8.29
CA PHE A 111 8.74 14.16 8.60
C PHE A 111 9.58 15.01 9.56
N ARG A 112 10.04 14.39 10.63
CA ARG A 112 11.04 14.90 11.58
C ARG A 112 11.94 13.75 12.00
N LYS A 113 13.26 13.96 11.95
CA LYS A 113 14.28 12.93 12.29
C LYS A 113 14.14 12.42 13.73
N THR A 114 13.89 13.31 14.68
CA THR A 114 13.83 13.02 16.13
C THR A 114 12.45 12.56 16.60
N ARG A 115 11.42 12.64 15.75
CA ARG A 115 10.07 12.23 16.12
C ARG A 115 9.95 10.72 16.03
N PHE A 116 9.27 10.14 17.02
CA PHE A 116 8.88 8.74 17.04
C PHE A 116 7.51 8.55 16.38
N TYR A 117 7.39 7.53 15.54
CA TYR A 117 6.17 7.14 14.85
C TYR A 117 5.78 5.72 15.24
N LEU A 118 4.47 5.45 15.23
CA LEU A 118 3.98 4.09 15.40
C LEU A 118 4.26 3.28 14.11
N PRO A 119 4.74 2.04 14.21
CA PRO A 119 5.01 1.18 13.05
C PRO A 119 3.83 1.10 12.07
N GLU A 120 2.61 0.90 12.56
CA GLU A 120 1.39 0.84 11.74
C GLU A 120 1.17 2.09 10.87
N LYS A 121 1.56 3.27 11.39
CA LYS A 121 1.44 4.54 10.66
C LYS A 121 2.55 4.70 9.62
N LEU A 122 3.66 3.99 9.76
CA LEU A 122 4.79 4.00 8.83
C LEU A 122 4.60 3.02 7.66
N ILE A 123 3.72 2.02 7.77
CA ILE A 123 3.46 1.07 6.67
C ILE A 123 3.13 1.81 5.37
N PRO A 124 2.17 2.76 5.31
CA PRO A 124 1.90 3.53 4.09
C PRO A 124 3.09 4.33 3.56
N VAL A 125 3.97 4.80 4.45
CA VAL A 125 5.16 5.59 4.09
C VAL A 125 6.16 4.69 3.37
N LEU A 126 6.49 3.55 3.95
CA LEU A 126 7.41 2.59 3.36
C LEU A 126 6.85 1.97 2.07
N THR A 127 5.55 1.64 2.03
CA THR A 127 4.91 1.14 0.79
C THR A 127 5.05 2.14 -0.35
N LYS A 128 4.81 3.45 -0.10
CA LYS A 128 5.02 4.50 -1.10
C LYS A 128 6.48 4.59 -1.53
N ALA A 129 7.42 4.42 -0.61
CA ALA A 129 8.84 4.44 -0.91
C ALA A 129 9.28 3.25 -1.78
N PHE A 130 8.80 2.04 -1.51
CA PHE A 130 9.09 0.87 -2.32
C PHE A 130 8.50 0.97 -3.72
N ILE A 131 7.28 1.49 -3.84
CA ILE A 131 6.68 1.74 -5.15
C ILE A 131 7.47 2.80 -5.90
N TYR A 132 7.88 3.87 -5.23
CA TYR A 132 8.74 4.90 -5.82
C TYR A 132 10.05 4.30 -6.36
N LYS A 133 10.68 3.40 -5.59
CA LYS A 133 11.87 2.67 -6.07
C LYS A 133 11.55 1.89 -7.34
N ALA A 134 10.54 1.03 -7.29
CA ALA A 134 10.14 0.19 -8.43
C ALA A 134 9.81 1.01 -9.69
N SER A 135 9.16 2.16 -9.55
CA SER A 135 8.82 3.04 -10.68
C SER A 135 10.04 3.79 -11.26
N ASN A 136 11.03 4.14 -10.44
CA ASN A 136 12.23 4.84 -10.91
C ASN A 136 13.34 3.90 -11.37
N THR A 137 13.40 2.67 -10.86
CA THR A 137 14.36 1.66 -11.35
C THR A 137 14.06 1.26 -12.81
N ILE A 138 12.79 1.26 -13.23
CA ILE A 138 12.40 0.97 -14.63
C ILE A 138 12.89 2.07 -15.60
N LYS A 139 13.12 3.30 -15.13
CA LYS A 139 13.60 4.41 -15.97
C LYS A 139 15.12 4.44 -16.18
N LEU A 140 15.89 3.60 -15.47
CA LEU A 140 17.36 3.51 -15.60
C LEU A 140 17.82 2.37 -16.51
N GLY A 141 16.92 1.84 -17.34
CA GLY A 141 17.20 0.84 -18.37
C GLY A 141 16.83 1.32 -19.77
N ALA A 142 17.12 2.60 -20.07
CA ALA A 142 17.03 3.18 -21.42
C ALA A 142 18.43 3.63 -21.85
#